data_AF-A0A383DRT0-F1
#
_entry.id   AF-A0A383DRT0-F1
#
_cell.length_a   1.000
_cell.length_b   1.000
_cell.length_c   1.000
_cell.angle_alpha   90.00
_cell.angle_beta   90.00
_cell.angle_gamma   90.00
#
_symmetry.space_group_name_H-M   'P 1'
#
loop_
_entity.id
_entity.type
_entity.pdbx_description
1 polymer ?
#
loop_
_entity_poly.entity_id
_entity_poly.type
_entity_poly.pdbx_seq_one_letter_code
_entity_poly.pdbx_strand_id
1 'polypeptide(L)'
;MTDAGEGRRLLGYVPYGRNLERPADRRRFPQYAAVRNLPFKIVSGWEDSDVIVLSAAADVTKWVHAPSNRRIIVDLPDALLDDNRRLRRSFRGLAKWLGGEVRRPVLSYHRAVERLLERADAVVCSTEEQAARIARHCPNVHPILDLHVEFECLPPTRRTSDRLDIVWEGLTATLP
;
A
#
# COMPACT_ATOMS: atom_id res chain seq x y z
N MET A 1 11.42 -20.43 31.46
CA MET A 1 12.00 -21.19 30.34
C MET A 1 10.87 -21.67 29.45
N THR A 2 10.60 -20.93 28.38
CA THR A 2 9.94 -21.40 27.16
C THR A 2 10.40 -20.45 26.06
N ASP A 3 11.62 -20.70 25.60
CA ASP A 3 12.14 -20.23 24.33
C ASP A 3 11.33 -20.93 23.23
N ALA A 4 10.28 -20.27 22.75
CA ALA A 4 9.60 -20.66 21.54
C ALA A 4 10.37 -20.02 20.39
N GLY A 5 11.25 -20.81 19.77
CA GLY A 5 12.03 -20.40 18.61
C GLY A 5 11.13 -19.73 17.57
N GLU A 6 11.23 -18.41 17.49
CA GLU A 6 10.61 -17.63 16.42
C GLU A 6 11.42 -17.91 15.16
N GLY A 7 11.11 -19.03 14.50
CA GLY A 7 11.65 -19.35 13.19
C GLY A 7 11.51 -18.12 12.32
N ARG A 8 12.62 -17.66 11.75
CA ARG A 8 12.70 -16.41 10.99
C ARG A 8 11.65 -16.45 9.87
N ARG A 9 10.53 -15.75 10.09
CA ARG A 9 9.42 -15.71 9.13
C ARG A 9 9.91 -15.09 7.82
N LEU A 10 9.62 -15.74 6.71
CA LEU A 10 9.98 -15.23 5.39
C LEU A 10 9.00 -14.12 4.98
N LEU A 11 9.54 -12.93 4.73
CA LEU A 11 8.76 -11.76 4.29
C LEU A 11 8.73 -11.67 2.76
N GLY A 12 7.53 -11.56 2.21
CA GLY A 12 7.28 -11.26 0.80
C GLY A 12 6.69 -9.85 0.63
N TYR A 13 7.02 -9.19 -0.47
CA TYR A 13 6.41 -7.91 -0.86
C TYR A 13 5.91 -7.96 -2.30
N VAL A 14 4.70 -7.46 -2.53
CA VAL A 14 4.15 -7.22 -3.86
C VAL A 14 4.22 -5.73 -4.16
N PRO A 15 5.20 -5.26 -4.95
CA PRO A 15 5.44 -3.83 -5.15
C PRO A 15 4.53 -3.21 -6.20
N TYR A 16 4.52 -1.88 -6.27
CA TYR A 16 3.97 -1.14 -7.43
C TYR A 16 4.86 -1.29 -8.67
N GLY A 17 6.19 -1.39 -8.47
CA GLY A 17 7.17 -1.68 -9.52
C GLY A 17 8.27 -2.61 -9.03
N ARG A 18 8.73 -3.56 -9.87
CA ARG A 18 9.75 -4.54 -9.48
C ARG A 18 11.11 -3.94 -9.13
N ASN A 19 11.38 -2.71 -9.57
CA ASN A 19 12.58 -1.95 -9.25
C ASN A 19 12.44 -1.11 -7.96
N LEU A 20 11.25 -1.08 -7.33
CA LEU A 20 10.95 -0.32 -6.11
C LEU A 20 11.12 1.20 -6.24
N GLU A 21 11.16 1.72 -7.47
CA GLU A 21 11.36 3.16 -7.74
C GLU A 21 10.07 3.98 -7.70
N ARG A 22 8.90 3.33 -7.56
CA ARG A 22 7.64 4.08 -7.46
C ARG A 22 7.59 4.82 -6.12
N PRO A 23 7.04 6.04 -6.05
CA PRO A 23 6.99 6.81 -4.80
C PRO A 23 6.45 6.02 -3.60
N ALA A 24 5.38 5.24 -3.78
CA ALA A 24 4.83 4.41 -2.72
C ALA A 24 5.75 3.24 -2.31
N ASP A 25 6.53 2.68 -3.23
CA ASP A 25 7.56 1.68 -2.90
C ASP A 25 8.71 2.36 -2.12
N ARG A 26 9.17 3.54 -2.56
CA ARG A 26 10.26 4.32 -1.92
C ARG A 26 9.91 4.89 -0.54
N ARG A 27 8.63 5.06 -0.21
CA ARG A 27 8.17 5.75 1.02
C ARG A 27 7.50 4.84 2.04
N ARG A 28 7.25 3.57 1.73
CA ARG A 28 6.46 2.68 2.61
C ARG A 28 7.18 1.43 3.04
N PHE A 29 6.55 0.26 2.91
CA PHE A 29 7.06 -1.00 3.43
C PHE A 29 8.53 -1.24 3.02
N PRO A 30 8.96 -1.05 1.76
CA PRO A 30 10.37 -1.21 1.42
C PRO A 30 11.29 -0.26 2.19
N GLN A 31 10.91 1.01 2.34
CA GLN A 31 11.69 1.99 3.10
C GLN A 31 11.71 1.68 4.60
N TYR A 32 10.57 1.29 5.15
CA TYR A 32 10.46 0.82 6.53
C TYR A 32 11.35 -0.40 6.77
N ALA A 33 11.31 -1.38 5.85
CA ALA A 33 12.12 -2.58 5.91
C ALA A 33 13.62 -2.26 5.83
N ALA A 34 14.01 -1.32 4.96
CA ALA A 34 15.39 -0.85 4.85
C ALA A 34 15.89 -0.20 6.15
N VAL A 35 15.12 0.73 6.73
CA VAL A 35 15.46 1.39 8.00
C VAL A 35 15.57 0.39 9.16
N ARG A 36 14.78 -0.69 9.14
CA ARG A 36 14.76 -1.72 10.19
C ARG A 36 15.67 -2.93 9.91
N ASN A 37 16.43 -2.92 8.82
CA ASN A 37 17.23 -4.07 8.36
C ASN A 37 16.41 -5.38 8.26
N LEU A 38 15.16 -5.28 7.81
CA LEU A 38 14.26 -6.41 7.61
C LEU A 38 14.40 -6.94 6.18
N PRO A 39 14.97 -8.13 5.96
CA PRO A 39 15.04 -8.69 4.63
C PRO A 39 13.67 -9.18 4.17
N PHE A 40 13.36 -8.91 2.91
CA PHE A 40 12.16 -9.39 2.25
C PHE A 40 12.48 -9.78 0.79
N LYS A 41 11.59 -10.55 0.18
CA LYS A 41 11.67 -10.90 -1.25
C LYS A 41 10.53 -10.23 -2.01
N ILE A 42 10.80 -9.80 -3.24
CA ILE A 42 9.72 -9.42 -4.16
C ILE A 42 9.04 -10.71 -4.63
N VAL A 43 7.73 -10.81 -4.41
CA VAL A 43 6.95 -12.00 -4.73
C VAL A 43 5.81 -11.67 -5.67
N SER A 44 5.46 -12.63 -6.51
CA SER A 44 4.21 -12.60 -7.30
C SER A 44 3.15 -13.55 -6.75
N GLY A 45 3.47 -14.36 -5.74
CA GLY A 45 2.65 -15.42 -5.15
C GLY A 45 2.99 -15.65 -3.68
N TRP A 46 2.36 -16.64 -3.08
CA TRP A 46 2.38 -16.91 -1.63
C TRP A 46 3.15 -18.16 -1.23
N GLU A 47 3.81 -18.81 -2.20
CA GLU A 47 4.47 -20.09 -2.02
C GLU A 47 5.72 -19.97 -1.13
N ASP A 48 6.48 -18.88 -1.29
CA ASP A 48 7.83 -18.71 -0.72
C ASP A 48 7.91 -17.73 0.47
N SER A 49 6.77 -17.40 1.08
CA SER A 49 6.72 -16.40 2.16
C SER A 49 5.64 -16.72 3.17
N ASP A 50 5.93 -16.49 4.45
CA ASP A 50 5.00 -16.72 5.57
C ASP A 50 4.13 -15.50 5.82
N VAL A 51 4.72 -14.31 5.62
CA VAL A 51 4.04 -13.02 5.74
C VAL A 51 4.26 -12.24 4.45
N ILE A 52 3.19 -11.73 3.87
CA ILE A 52 3.22 -11.06 2.57
C ILE A 52 2.57 -9.69 2.71
N VAL A 53 3.32 -8.66 2.37
CA VAL A 53 2.84 -7.28 2.33
C VAL A 53 2.41 -6.94 0.90
N LEU A 54 1.16 -6.54 0.74
CA LEU A 54 0.55 -6.22 -0.54
C LEU A 54 0.45 -4.71 -0.71
N SER A 55 1.07 -4.17 -1.75
CA SER A 55 0.73 -2.82 -2.20
C SER A 55 -0.69 -2.76 -2.80
N ALA A 56 -1.23 -1.55 -2.97
CA ALA A 56 -2.51 -1.37 -3.67
C ALA A 56 -2.47 -1.73 -5.17
N ALA A 57 -1.29 -2.04 -5.74
CA ALA A 57 -1.15 -2.59 -7.09
C ALA A 57 -1.36 -4.11 -7.15
N ALA A 58 -1.37 -4.80 -6.02
CA ALA A 58 -1.56 -6.25 -5.98
C ALA A 58 -2.89 -6.67 -6.61
N ASP A 59 -2.87 -7.80 -7.35
CA ASP A 59 -4.08 -8.37 -7.95
C ASP A 59 -5.04 -8.88 -6.86
N VAL A 60 -6.00 -8.02 -6.49
CA VAL A 60 -7.00 -8.31 -5.47
C VAL A 60 -7.79 -9.60 -5.74
N THR A 61 -7.97 -9.97 -7.01
CA THR A 61 -8.69 -11.20 -7.40
C THR A 61 -7.89 -12.45 -7.16
N LYS A 62 -6.56 -12.35 -7.17
CA LYS A 62 -5.65 -13.42 -6.78
C LYS A 62 -5.55 -13.52 -5.27
N TRP A 63 -5.28 -12.40 -4.60
CA TRP A 63 -4.89 -12.38 -3.19
C TRP A 63 -6.03 -12.64 -2.20
N VAL A 64 -7.29 -12.43 -2.62
CA VAL A 64 -8.46 -12.86 -1.85
C VAL A 64 -8.49 -14.38 -1.60
N HIS A 65 -7.81 -15.16 -2.43
CA HIS A 65 -7.73 -16.62 -2.33
C HIS A 65 -6.44 -17.12 -1.64
N ALA A 66 -5.65 -16.23 -1.05
CA ALA A 66 -4.44 -16.63 -0.33
C ALA A 66 -4.77 -17.63 0.79
N PRO A 67 -4.05 -18.77 0.91
CA PRO A 67 -4.28 -19.77 1.95
C PRO A 67 -4.17 -19.18 3.37
N SER A 68 -4.99 -19.63 4.31
CA SER A 68 -5.06 -19.07 5.69
C SER A 68 -3.78 -19.26 6.52
N ASN A 69 -2.91 -20.20 6.14
CA ASN A 69 -1.59 -20.38 6.75
C ASN A 69 -0.57 -19.31 6.31
N ARG A 70 -0.95 -18.42 5.39
CA ARG A 70 -0.14 -17.27 4.95
C ARG A 70 -0.72 -15.99 5.53
N ARG A 71 0.12 -15.19 6.18
CA ARG A 71 -0.29 -13.90 6.75
C ARG A 71 -0.25 -12.83 5.67
N ILE A 72 -1.36 -12.12 5.50
CA ILE A 72 -1.52 -11.07 4.49
C ILE A 72 -1.64 -9.72 5.19
N ILE A 73 -0.70 -8.83 4.88
CA ILE A 73 -0.75 -7.43 5.29
C ILE A 73 -1.07 -6.60 4.05
N VAL A 74 -2.10 -5.78 4.10
CA VAL A 74 -2.50 -4.92 2.97
C VAL A 74 -2.07 -3.49 3.26
N ASP A 75 -1.21 -2.92 2.43
CA ASP A 75 -0.74 -1.54 2.52
C ASP A 75 -1.53 -0.65 1.53
N LEU A 76 -2.37 0.23 2.07
CA LEU A 76 -3.28 1.11 1.34
C LEU A 76 -2.94 2.59 1.60
N PRO A 77 -2.10 3.20 0.74
CA PRO A 77 -1.70 4.60 0.86
C PRO A 77 -2.78 5.61 0.66
N ASP A 78 -3.54 5.37 -0.39
CA ASP A 78 -4.52 6.31 -0.85
C ASP A 78 -5.89 5.90 -0.39
N ALA A 79 -6.78 6.88 -0.47
CA ALA A 79 -8.20 6.70 -0.32
C ALA A 79 -8.78 5.90 -1.49
N LEU A 80 -8.29 4.67 -1.69
CA LEU A 80 -8.87 3.63 -2.53
C LEU A 80 -10.38 3.48 -2.23
N LEU A 81 -10.79 3.82 -1.02
CA LEU A 81 -12.16 3.81 -0.53
C LEU A 81 -12.91 5.15 -0.68
N ASP A 82 -12.30 6.31 -0.91
CA ASP A 82 -13.01 7.61 -0.94
C ASP A 82 -13.86 7.89 -2.18
N ASP A 83 -13.91 6.98 -3.15
CA ASP A 83 -14.65 7.28 -4.38
C ASP A 83 -16.17 7.08 -4.19
N ASN A 84 -16.85 8.13 -3.70
CA ASN A 84 -18.30 8.25 -3.55
C ASN A 84 -19.06 8.31 -4.89
N ARG A 85 -18.44 7.95 -6.03
CA ARG A 85 -19.08 7.97 -7.36
C ARG A 85 -19.11 6.58 -8.00
N ARG A 86 -20.29 5.92 -7.94
CA ARG A 86 -20.59 4.59 -8.51
C ARG A 86 -20.04 4.34 -9.93
N LEU A 87 -19.90 5.37 -10.77
CA LEU A 87 -19.47 5.24 -12.16
C LEU A 87 -17.94 5.13 -12.33
N ARG A 88 -17.13 5.71 -11.43
CA ARG A 88 -15.65 5.58 -11.45
C ARG A 88 -15.16 4.22 -10.93
N ARG A 89 -15.97 3.57 -10.09
CA ARG A 89 -15.67 2.26 -9.46
C ARG A 89 -15.54 1.11 -10.47
N SER A 90 -16.36 1.10 -11.52
CA SER A 90 -16.31 0.08 -12.58
C SER A 90 -15.20 0.34 -13.60
N PHE A 91 -14.90 1.62 -13.89
CA PHE A 91 -13.86 1.99 -14.85
C PHE A 91 -12.45 1.67 -14.33
N ARG A 92 -12.20 1.78 -13.01
CA ARG A 92 -10.89 1.44 -12.41
C ARG A 92 -10.58 -0.06 -12.49
N GLY A 93 -11.58 -0.93 -12.28
CA GLY A 93 -11.45 -2.36 -12.48
C GLY A 93 -11.14 -2.72 -13.94
N LEU A 94 -11.79 -2.02 -14.89
CA LEU A 94 -11.51 -2.15 -16.32
C LEU A 94 -10.11 -1.63 -16.69
N ALA A 95 -9.69 -0.48 -16.15
CA ALA A 95 -8.39 0.12 -16.42
C ALA A 95 -7.25 -0.73 -15.86
N LYS A 96 -7.41 -1.31 -14.66
CA LYS A 96 -6.44 -2.27 -14.11
C LYS A 96 -6.41 -3.60 -14.89
N TRP A 97 -7.56 -4.06 -15.37
CA TRP A 97 -7.60 -5.24 -16.23
C TRP A 97 -6.94 -4.98 -17.59
N LEU A 98 -7.24 -3.85 -18.24
CA LEU A 98 -6.59 -3.42 -19.50
C LEU A 98 -5.10 -3.12 -19.31
N GLY A 99 -4.70 -2.64 -18.13
CA GLY A 99 -3.30 -2.45 -17.74
C GLY A 99 -2.58 -3.73 -17.28
N GLY A 100 -3.26 -4.87 -17.23
CA GLY A 100 -2.68 -6.16 -16.84
C GLY A 100 -2.43 -6.35 -15.34
N GLU A 101 -2.84 -5.40 -14.49
CA GLU A 101 -2.72 -5.46 -13.02
C GLU A 101 -3.72 -6.44 -12.37
N VAL A 102 -4.79 -6.81 -13.08
CA VAL A 102 -5.79 -7.78 -12.60
C VAL A 102 -6.00 -8.84 -13.66
N ARG A 103 -5.94 -10.12 -13.29
CA ARG A 103 -6.03 -11.26 -14.22
C ARG A 103 -7.43 -11.53 -14.78
N ARG A 104 -8.49 -11.02 -14.15
CA ARG A 104 -9.89 -11.24 -14.57
C ARG A 104 -10.71 -9.95 -14.47
N PRO A 105 -11.63 -9.70 -15.41
CA PRO A 105 -12.55 -8.56 -15.29
C PRO A 105 -13.43 -8.74 -14.04
N VAL A 106 -13.47 -7.74 -13.17
CA VAL A 106 -14.31 -7.74 -11.97
C VAL A 106 -15.46 -6.77 -12.15
N LEU A 107 -16.70 -7.28 -12.10
CA LEU A 107 -17.92 -6.47 -12.21
C LEU A 107 -18.06 -5.41 -11.10
N SER A 108 -17.41 -5.64 -9.95
CA SER A 108 -17.28 -4.66 -8.86
C SER A 108 -15.91 -4.78 -8.19
N TYR A 109 -14.95 -3.95 -8.63
CA TYR A 109 -13.62 -3.86 -8.01
C TYR A 109 -13.69 -3.57 -6.51
N HIS A 110 -14.68 -2.77 -6.08
CA HIS A 110 -14.93 -2.46 -4.68
C HIS A 110 -15.17 -3.72 -3.83
N ARG A 111 -16.04 -4.63 -4.30
CA ARG A 111 -16.31 -5.89 -3.59
C ARG A 111 -15.07 -6.79 -3.51
N ALA A 112 -14.22 -6.78 -4.54
CA ALA A 112 -12.98 -7.53 -4.50
C ALA A 112 -11.99 -6.95 -3.47
N VAL A 113 -11.93 -5.62 -3.34
CA VAL A 113 -11.16 -4.95 -2.29
C VAL A 113 -11.72 -5.26 -0.91
N GLU A 114 -13.04 -5.14 -0.69
CA GLU A 114 -13.67 -5.49 0.60
C GLU A 114 -13.34 -6.92 1.02
N ARG A 115 -13.48 -7.89 0.10
CA ARG A 115 -13.12 -9.29 0.38
C ARG A 115 -11.64 -9.50 0.63
N LEU A 116 -10.76 -8.73 -0.01
CA LEU A 116 -9.32 -8.76 0.29
C LEU A 116 -9.06 -8.22 1.69
N LEU A 117 -9.74 -7.14 2.09
CA LEU A 117 -9.62 -6.58 3.44
C LEU A 117 -10.14 -7.56 4.50
N GLU A 118 -11.26 -8.23 4.24
CA GLU A 118 -11.78 -9.31 5.11
C GLU A 118 -10.82 -10.49 5.21
N ARG A 119 -10.08 -10.78 4.12
CA ARG A 119 -9.03 -11.80 4.14
C ARG A 119 -7.76 -11.31 4.86
N ALA A 120 -7.49 -10.02 4.93
CA ALA A 120 -6.24 -9.50 5.47
C ALA A 120 -6.10 -9.80 6.97
N ASP A 121 -4.89 -10.18 7.38
CA ASP A 121 -4.51 -10.35 8.78
C ASP A 121 -4.18 -9.01 9.45
N ALA A 122 -3.76 -8.02 8.65
CA ALA A 122 -3.61 -6.63 9.05
C ALA A 122 -3.74 -5.70 7.84
N VAL A 123 -4.14 -4.46 8.08
CA VAL A 123 -4.15 -3.40 7.06
C VAL A 123 -3.36 -2.21 7.57
N VAL A 124 -2.50 -1.62 6.74
CA VAL A 124 -1.93 -0.29 7.02
C VAL A 124 -2.52 0.73 6.06
N CYS A 125 -2.87 1.90 6.59
CA CYS A 125 -3.47 3.00 5.86
C CYS A 125 -2.84 4.34 6.28
N SER A 126 -3.27 5.46 5.72
CA SER A 126 -2.61 6.75 5.98
C SER A 126 -3.32 7.67 6.95
N THR A 127 -4.59 7.41 7.25
CA THR A 127 -5.41 8.32 8.05
C THR A 127 -6.29 7.53 9.01
N GLU A 128 -6.64 8.13 10.15
CA GLU A 128 -7.57 7.56 11.12
C GLU A 128 -8.98 7.38 10.52
N GLU A 129 -9.41 8.28 9.63
CA GLU A 129 -10.70 8.20 8.96
C GLU A 129 -10.79 6.96 8.05
N GLN A 130 -9.71 6.67 7.31
CA GLN A 130 -9.60 5.43 6.55
C GLN A 130 -9.58 4.21 7.48
N ALA A 131 -8.84 4.28 8.59
CA ALA A 131 -8.77 3.19 9.56
C ALA A 131 -10.16 2.84 10.09
N ALA A 132 -10.96 3.83 10.48
CA ALA A 132 -12.33 3.67 10.97
C ALA A 132 -13.27 3.03 9.92
N ARG A 133 -13.03 3.25 8.63
CA ARG A 133 -13.81 2.64 7.54
C ARG A 133 -13.37 1.21 7.26
N ILE A 134 -12.05 0.96 7.24
CA ILE A 134 -11.45 -0.36 7.01
C ILE A 134 -11.75 -1.30 8.19
N ALA A 135 -11.85 -0.77 9.41
CA ALA A 135 -12.14 -1.51 10.64
C ALA A 135 -13.42 -2.38 10.56
N ARG A 136 -14.35 -2.03 9.65
CA ARG A 136 -15.57 -2.81 9.38
C ARG A 136 -15.31 -4.14 8.68
N HIS A 137 -14.18 -4.25 7.98
CA HIS A 137 -13.77 -5.42 7.20
C HIS A 137 -12.57 -6.14 7.83
N CYS A 138 -11.62 -5.41 8.42
CA CYS A 138 -10.49 -5.98 9.14
C CYS A 138 -10.32 -5.23 10.47
N PRO A 139 -10.39 -5.88 11.64
CA PRO A 139 -10.27 -5.18 12.93
C PRO A 139 -8.82 -4.74 13.24
N ASN A 140 -7.82 -5.31 12.54
CA ASN A 140 -6.42 -5.04 12.77
C ASN A 140 -5.88 -4.02 11.75
N VAL A 141 -6.08 -2.73 12.04
CA VAL A 141 -5.74 -1.63 11.13
C VAL A 141 -4.76 -0.67 11.80
N HIS A 142 -3.75 -0.24 11.05
CA HIS A 142 -2.70 0.65 11.53
C HIS A 142 -2.54 1.88 10.61
N PRO A 143 -2.86 3.09 11.08
CA PRO A 143 -2.51 4.31 10.37
C PRO A 143 -1.00 4.54 10.46
N ILE A 144 -0.31 4.44 9.33
CA ILE A 144 1.12 4.65 9.17
C ILE A 144 1.34 5.60 7.98
N LEU A 145 2.03 6.70 8.24
CA LEU A 145 2.33 7.71 7.23
C LEU A 145 3.52 7.32 6.35
N ASP A 146 3.59 7.94 5.18
CA ASP A 146 4.72 7.85 4.26
C ASP A 146 6.02 8.37 4.90
N LEU A 147 7.08 7.58 4.75
CA LEU A 147 8.44 7.96 5.12
C LEU A 147 9.05 8.81 4.01
N HIS A 148 9.26 10.09 4.29
CA HIS A 148 9.78 11.08 3.35
C HIS A 148 11.30 11.31 3.51
N VAL A 149 12.05 10.25 3.83
CA VAL A 149 13.50 10.33 4.08
C VAL A 149 14.33 10.68 2.84
N GLU A 150 13.74 10.59 1.64
CA GLU A 150 14.38 10.99 0.39
C GLU A 150 14.54 12.51 0.24
N PHE A 151 13.86 13.31 1.09
CA PHE A 151 13.93 14.77 1.05
C PHE A 151 14.81 15.32 2.17
N GLU A 152 15.73 16.20 1.81
CA GLU A 152 16.43 17.03 2.79
C GLU A 152 15.46 18.06 3.38
N CYS A 153 15.31 18.07 4.70
CA CYS A 153 14.52 19.07 5.39
C CYS A 153 15.33 20.38 5.48
N LEU A 154 15.01 21.34 4.62
CA LEU A 154 15.65 22.65 4.60
C LEU A 154 14.92 23.62 5.53
N PRO A 155 15.64 24.53 6.22
CA PRO A 155 15.01 25.58 6.99
C PRO A 155 14.21 26.53 6.08
N PRO A 156 13.09 27.09 6.54
CA PRO A 156 12.32 28.03 5.74
C PRO A 156 13.17 29.27 5.44
N THR A 157 13.24 29.64 4.17
CA THR A 157 13.94 30.85 3.72
C THR A 157 12.94 31.92 3.35
N ARG A 158 13.20 33.17 3.77
CA ARG A 158 12.42 34.32 3.31
C ARG A 158 13.04 34.84 2.02
N ARG A 159 12.28 34.82 0.94
CA ARG A 159 12.59 35.62 -0.25
C ARG A 159 11.88 36.96 -0.16
N THR A 160 12.60 38.02 -0.47
CA THR A 160 12.02 39.33 -0.71
C THR A 160 11.91 39.50 -2.22
N SER A 161 10.69 39.71 -2.70
CA SER A 161 10.33 39.82 -4.11
C SER A 161 9.51 41.09 -4.28
N ASP A 162 9.71 41.79 -5.39
CA ASP A 162 8.85 42.91 -5.83
C ASP A 162 7.58 42.41 -6.55
N ARG A 163 7.35 41.08 -6.55
CA ARG A 163 6.23 40.40 -7.20
C ARG A 163 5.38 39.63 -6.18
N LEU A 164 4.20 39.21 -6.63
CA LEU A 164 3.37 38.27 -5.90
C LEU A 164 4.00 36.87 -5.96
N ASP A 165 4.52 36.40 -4.83
CA ASP A 165 5.00 35.04 -4.68
C ASP A 165 3.85 34.12 -4.23
N ILE A 166 3.53 33.10 -5.04
CA ILE A 166 2.53 32.09 -4.70
C ILE A 166 3.25 30.83 -4.25
N VAL A 167 2.95 30.38 -3.03
CA VAL A 167 3.33 29.06 -2.54
C VAL A 167 2.18 28.11 -2.82
N TRP A 168 2.46 27.00 -3.49
CA TRP A 168 1.49 25.94 -3.75
C TRP A 168 1.92 24.67 -3.02
N GLU A 169 1.21 24.36 -1.92
CA GLU A 169 1.29 23.06 -1.27
C GLU A 169 0.36 22.10 -2.04
N GLY A 170 0.92 21.11 -2.72
CA GLY A 170 0.14 20.14 -3.49
C GLY A 170 0.78 19.63 -4.78
N LEU A 171 1.92 20.20 -5.20
CA LEU A 171 2.77 19.54 -6.19
C LEU A 171 3.65 18.53 -5.46
N THR A 172 3.08 17.38 -5.08
CA THR A 172 3.87 16.28 -4.53
C THR A 172 4.96 15.94 -5.54
N ALA A 173 6.20 15.83 -5.07
CA ALA A 173 7.32 15.32 -5.87
C ALA A 173 6.98 13.88 -6.30
N THR A 174 6.33 13.79 -7.45
CA THR A 174 6.11 12.59 -8.27
C THR A 174 7.12 12.55 -9.40
N LEU A 175 8.07 13.49 -9.40
CA LEU A 175 9.14 13.61 -10.36
C LEU A 175 10.20 12.52 -10.09
N PRO A 176 10.78 11.99 -11.19
CA PRO A 176 11.33 10.63 -11.31
C PRO A 176 12.35 10.25 -10.25
#